data_AF-A0A9E3X3R3-F1
#
_entry.id   AF-A0A9E3X3R3-F1
#
_cell.length_a   1.000
_cell.length_b   1.000
_cell.length_c   1.000
_cell.angle_alpha   90.00
_cell.angle_beta   90.00
_cell.angle_gamma   90.00
#
_symmetry.space_group_name_H-M   'P 1'
#
loop_
_entity.id
_entity.type
_entity.pdbx_description
1 polymer ?
#
loop_
_entity_poly.entity_id
_entity_poly.type
_entity_poly.pdbx_seq_one_letter_code
_entity_poly.pdbx_strand_id
1 'polypeptide(L)'
;MTTQTDTTDRITEAVDLRGSLDWLFGSRLSAEEQERIARERRVQELLPQDEEEAGVGSYDSRLARRLVVYLKPYQTKVIWSVIFMSISSILNVAGPTLIGWAIDDGIRAGSMQQLRLWTVVFLAAAIVEWITNRARISLMAYAGTRVVTDMRSELFRHLHKLSLNFHNNTSVGRLMSRLISDIGILQDFVTWSITGLARSSFILIGIIFAMLALNWQLALVTFA
;
A
#
# COMPACT_ATOMS: atom_id res chain seq x y z
N MET A 1 -16.29 36.75 24.44
CA MET A 1 -15.83 38.00 23.77
C MET A 1 -15.28 37.58 22.42
N THR A 2 -16.00 37.97 21.39
CA THR A 2 -16.12 37.43 20.03
C THR A 2 -15.00 37.88 19.09
N THR A 3 -14.44 36.98 18.29
CA THR A 3 -13.77 37.28 16.99
C THR A 3 -13.60 35.99 16.18
N GLN A 4 -14.71 35.40 15.72
CA GLN A 4 -14.68 34.29 14.75
C GLN A 4 -15.95 34.32 13.88
N THR A 5 -16.18 35.44 13.20
CA THR A 5 -17.30 35.62 12.27
C THR A 5 -16.90 36.26 10.93
N ASP A 6 -15.62 36.56 10.71
CA ASP A 6 -15.17 37.40 9.57
C ASP A 6 -14.70 36.59 8.33
N THR A 7 -14.60 35.27 8.40
CA THR A 7 -14.12 34.45 7.26
C THR A 7 -15.25 33.89 6.40
N THR A 8 -16.44 33.67 6.97
CA THR A 8 -17.60 33.14 6.24
C THR A 8 -18.28 34.22 5.38
N ASP A 9 -18.26 35.47 5.83
CA ASP A 9 -18.81 36.60 5.07
C ASP A 9 -18.00 36.88 3.80
N ARG A 10 -16.66 36.81 3.86
CA ARG A 10 -15.80 37.07 2.69
C ARG A 10 -15.91 35.99 1.60
N ILE A 11 -16.29 34.76 1.95
CA ILE A 11 -16.54 33.69 0.97
C ILE A 11 -17.94 33.87 0.35
N THR A 12 -18.92 34.31 1.13
CA THR A 12 -20.29 34.57 0.64
C THR A 12 -20.30 35.79 -0.29
N GLU A 13 -19.56 36.84 0.04
CA GLU A 13 -19.41 38.05 -0.78
C GLU A 13 -18.64 37.77 -2.09
N ALA A 14 -17.64 36.86 -2.07
CA ALA A 14 -16.93 36.42 -3.28
C ALA A 14 -17.79 35.55 -4.22
N VAL A 15 -18.78 34.82 -3.69
CA VAL A 15 -19.73 34.03 -4.47
C VAL A 15 -20.82 34.93 -5.10
N ASP A 16 -21.28 35.95 -4.36
CA ASP A 16 -22.30 36.89 -4.83
C ASP A 16 -21.78 37.84 -5.92
N LEU A 17 -20.50 38.26 -5.82
CA LEU A 17 -19.83 39.02 -6.89
C LEU A 17 -19.61 38.20 -8.17
N ARG A 18 -19.58 36.87 -8.08
CA ARG A 18 -19.50 35.99 -9.25
C ARG A 18 -20.85 35.91 -9.98
N GLY A 19 -21.97 35.81 -9.24
CA GLY A 19 -23.32 35.89 -9.80
C GLY A 19 -23.66 37.27 -10.40
N SER A 20 -23.13 38.35 -9.81
CA SER A 20 -23.29 39.72 -10.31
C SER A 20 -22.52 40.01 -11.62
N LEU A 21 -21.60 39.16 -12.06
CA LEU A 21 -20.85 39.34 -13.31
C LEU A 21 -21.29 38.35 -14.41
N ASP A 22 -22.23 37.46 -14.10
CA ASP A 22 -22.82 36.51 -15.06
C ASP A 22 -23.54 37.22 -16.21
N TRP A 23 -24.01 38.47 -16.04
CA TRP A 23 -24.61 39.25 -17.12
C TRP A 23 -23.58 39.93 -18.05
N LEU A 24 -22.33 40.12 -17.61
CA LEU A 24 -21.24 40.70 -18.43
C LEU A 24 -20.54 39.65 -19.30
N PHE A 25 -20.59 38.38 -18.90
CA PHE A 25 -20.00 37.26 -19.64
C PHE A 25 -21.03 36.23 -20.15
N GLY A 26 -22.30 36.36 -19.75
CA GLY A 26 -23.41 35.49 -20.12
C GLY A 26 -24.07 35.85 -21.45
N SER A 27 -23.33 35.77 -22.56
CA SER A 27 -23.99 35.68 -23.88
C SER A 27 -23.22 34.95 -24.98
N ARG A 28 -22.12 34.24 -24.70
CA ARG A 28 -21.53 33.26 -25.64
C ARG A 28 -20.81 32.12 -24.91
N LEU A 29 -21.54 31.31 -24.15
CA LEU A 29 -21.22 29.89 -24.25
C LEU A 29 -21.64 29.52 -25.66
N SER A 30 -20.67 29.22 -26.51
CA SER A 30 -20.95 28.75 -27.87
C SER A 30 -21.92 27.57 -27.78
N ALA A 31 -22.78 27.39 -28.79
CA ALA A 31 -23.66 26.22 -28.84
C ALA A 31 -22.86 24.90 -28.65
N GLU A 32 -21.60 24.91 -29.09
CA GLU A 32 -20.62 23.84 -28.90
C GLU A 32 -20.25 23.59 -27.43
N GLU A 33 -20.11 24.62 -26.60
CA GLU A 33 -19.83 24.46 -25.16
C GLU A 33 -21.05 23.93 -24.40
N GLN A 34 -22.26 24.36 -24.78
CA GLN A 34 -23.49 23.79 -24.21
C GLN A 34 -23.67 22.33 -24.59
N GLU A 35 -23.38 21.98 -25.85
CA GLU A 35 -23.38 20.59 -26.32
C GLU A 35 -22.28 19.76 -25.64
N ARG A 36 -21.08 20.30 -25.45
CA ARG A 36 -19.99 19.63 -24.71
C ARG A 36 -20.42 19.33 -23.28
N ILE A 37 -20.98 20.30 -22.55
CA ILE A 37 -21.44 20.10 -21.18
C ILE A 37 -22.61 19.08 -21.13
N ALA A 38 -23.54 19.14 -22.09
CA ALA A 38 -24.64 18.18 -22.17
C ALA A 38 -24.17 16.76 -22.55
N ARG A 39 -23.12 16.66 -23.37
CA ARG A 39 -22.48 15.40 -23.75
C ARG A 39 -21.67 14.83 -22.60
N GLU A 40 -20.93 15.66 -21.87
CA GLU A 40 -20.17 15.27 -20.69
C GLU A 40 -21.10 14.77 -19.57
N ARG A 41 -22.24 15.43 -19.32
CA ARG A 41 -23.26 14.91 -18.38
C ARG A 41 -23.86 13.59 -18.83
N ARG A 42 -24.23 13.44 -20.11
CA ARG A 42 -24.72 12.16 -20.65
C ARG A 42 -23.67 11.06 -20.57
N VAL A 43 -22.40 11.38 -20.79
CA VAL A 43 -21.30 10.44 -20.60
C VAL A 43 -21.19 10.07 -19.12
N GLN A 44 -21.24 11.03 -18.19
CA GLN A 44 -21.25 10.74 -16.75
C GLN A 44 -22.46 9.91 -16.28
N GLU A 45 -23.64 10.08 -16.87
CA GLU A 45 -24.81 9.23 -16.60
C GLU A 45 -24.67 7.81 -17.18
N LEU A 46 -23.92 7.66 -18.28
CA LEU A 46 -23.60 6.36 -18.89
C LEU A 46 -22.41 5.66 -18.24
N LEU A 47 -21.57 6.40 -17.51
CA LEU A 47 -20.54 5.84 -16.67
C LEU A 47 -21.23 5.21 -15.44
N PRO A 48 -21.04 3.91 -15.17
CA PRO A 48 -21.61 3.28 -14.00
C PRO A 48 -21.13 4.00 -12.72
N GLN A 49 -22.03 4.70 -12.04
CA GLN A 49 -21.77 5.38 -10.75
C GLN A 49 -21.41 4.38 -9.64
N ASP A 50 -21.67 3.10 -9.87
CA ASP A 50 -21.43 1.97 -8.97
C ASP A 50 -19.94 1.71 -8.68
N GLU A 51 -19.01 2.29 -9.45
CA GLU A 51 -17.56 2.06 -9.26
C GLU A 51 -16.89 3.04 -8.29
N GLU A 52 -17.42 4.27 -8.11
CA GLU A 52 -16.81 5.28 -7.22
C GLU A 52 -17.38 5.24 -5.79
N GLU A 53 -18.58 4.71 -5.57
CA GLU A 53 -19.17 4.48 -4.24
C GLU A 53 -19.04 3.02 -3.74
N ALA A 54 -18.05 2.27 -4.22
CA ALA A 54 -17.63 1.03 -3.55
C ALA A 54 -16.79 1.37 -2.29
N GLY A 55 -17.40 2.11 -1.36
CA GLY A 55 -16.83 2.40 -0.05
C GLY A 55 -16.43 1.11 0.62
N VAL A 56 -15.16 1.01 1.04
CA VAL A 56 -14.55 -0.03 1.88
C VAL A 56 -15.43 -1.28 1.95
N GLY A 57 -15.56 -1.96 0.80
CA GLY A 57 -16.47 -3.09 0.67
C GLY A 57 -16.16 -4.06 1.79
N SER A 58 -17.15 -4.30 2.64
CA SER A 58 -17.09 -5.19 3.81
C SER A 58 -16.07 -6.29 3.56
N TYR A 59 -14.96 -6.26 4.32
CA TYR A 59 -13.89 -7.26 4.20
C TYR A 59 -14.53 -8.64 4.18
N ASP A 60 -14.61 -9.26 3.01
CA ASP A 60 -15.25 -10.56 2.89
C ASP A 60 -14.27 -11.58 3.45
N SER A 61 -14.33 -11.72 4.76
CA SER A 61 -13.53 -12.64 5.57
C SER A 61 -13.64 -14.08 5.06
N ARG A 62 -14.71 -14.42 4.31
CA ARG A 62 -14.86 -15.72 3.66
C ARG A 62 -13.89 -15.87 2.49
N LEU A 63 -13.76 -14.85 1.65
CA LEU A 63 -12.79 -14.84 0.55
C LEU A 63 -11.36 -14.80 1.09
N ALA A 64 -11.10 -13.99 2.12
CA ALA A 64 -9.79 -13.97 2.78
C ALA A 64 -9.44 -15.33 3.40
N ARG A 65 -10.37 -15.99 4.09
CA ARG A 65 -10.16 -17.34 4.64
C ARG A 65 -9.91 -18.37 3.54
N ARG A 66 -10.61 -18.29 2.41
CA ARG A 66 -10.34 -19.14 1.24
C ARG A 66 -8.95 -18.91 0.68
N LEU A 67 -8.53 -17.65 0.53
CA LEU A 67 -7.19 -17.31 0.06
C LEU A 67 -6.09 -17.87 0.99
N VAL A 68 -6.29 -17.79 2.32
CA VAL A 68 -5.37 -18.38 3.30
C VAL A 68 -5.23 -19.90 3.12
N VAL A 69 -6.29 -20.60 2.74
CA VAL A 69 -6.23 -22.04 2.43
C VAL A 69 -5.37 -22.29 1.19
N TYR A 70 -5.46 -21.47 0.14
CA TYR A 70 -4.59 -21.56 -1.03
C TYR A 70 -3.13 -21.16 -0.75
N LEU A 71 -2.88 -20.34 0.28
CA LEU A 71 -1.52 -20.04 0.75
C LEU A 71 -0.87 -21.20 1.50
N LYS A 72 -1.64 -22.11 2.11
CA LYS A 72 -1.15 -23.25 2.90
C LYS A 72 -0.05 -24.08 2.21
N PRO A 73 -0.17 -24.50 0.93
CA PRO A 73 0.92 -25.21 0.24
C PRO A 73 2.22 -24.40 0.11
N TYR A 74 2.13 -23.06 0.14
CA TYR A 74 3.28 -22.16 0.01
C TYR A 74 3.79 -21.62 1.36
N GLN A 75 3.29 -22.14 2.48
CA GLN A 75 3.64 -21.70 3.84
C GLN A 75 5.15 -21.71 4.12
N THR A 76 5.90 -22.68 3.58
CA THR A 76 7.37 -22.72 3.74
C THR A 76 8.03 -21.48 3.15
N LYS A 77 7.56 -21.00 2.00
CA LYS A 77 8.08 -19.79 1.36
C LYS A 77 7.71 -18.56 2.17
N VAL A 78 6.49 -18.51 2.70
CA VAL A 78 6.04 -17.43 3.60
C VAL A 78 6.88 -17.38 4.87
N ILE A 79 7.18 -18.52 5.50
CA ILE A 79 8.03 -18.60 6.69
C ILE A 79 9.44 -18.09 6.39
N TRP A 80 10.06 -18.53 5.29
CA TRP A 80 11.37 -18.01 4.86
C TRP A 80 11.33 -16.50 4.62
N SER A 81 10.27 -15.98 3.99
CA SER A 81 10.08 -14.54 3.83
C SER A 81 9.99 -13.81 5.16
N VAL A 82 9.28 -14.35 6.15
CA VAL A 82 9.18 -13.76 7.50
C VAL A 82 10.55 -13.73 8.19
N ILE A 83 11.33 -14.81 8.09
CA ILE A 83 12.69 -14.86 8.63
C ILE A 83 13.57 -13.78 7.98
N PHE A 84 13.57 -13.69 6.65
CA PHE A 84 14.32 -12.65 5.93
C PHE A 84 13.80 -11.25 6.24
N MET A 85 12.49 -11.09 6.46
CA MET A 85 11.89 -9.83 6.89
C MET A 85 12.45 -9.40 8.24
N SER A 86 12.47 -10.28 9.24
CA SER A 86 13.01 -9.98 10.56
C SER A 86 14.50 -9.60 10.50
N ILE A 87 15.32 -10.35 9.77
CA ILE A 87 16.74 -10.04 9.60
C ILE A 87 16.93 -8.66 8.93
N SER A 88 16.24 -8.41 7.81
CA SER A 88 16.32 -7.12 7.12
C SER A 88 15.85 -5.96 8.00
N SER A 89 14.81 -6.18 8.82
CA SER A 89 14.29 -5.16 9.74
C SER A 89 15.29 -4.81 10.82
N ILE A 90 15.96 -5.81 11.42
CA ILE A 90 16.98 -5.58 12.45
C ILE A 90 18.17 -4.82 11.86
N LEU A 91 18.65 -5.22 10.68
CA LEU A 91 19.76 -4.53 10.01
C LEU A 91 19.40 -3.09 9.62
N ASN A 92 18.16 -2.86 9.19
CA ASN A 92 17.67 -1.51 8.87
C ASN A 92 17.65 -0.60 10.11
N VAL A 93 17.17 -1.11 11.25
CA VAL A 93 17.16 -0.40 12.53
C VAL A 93 18.59 -0.22 13.10
N ALA A 94 19.50 -1.15 12.82
CA ALA A 94 20.89 -1.06 13.24
C ALA A 94 21.72 -0.04 12.42
N GLY A 95 21.22 0.44 11.28
CA GLY A 95 21.92 1.40 10.43
C GLY A 95 22.35 2.68 11.18
N PRO A 96 21.41 3.40 11.82
CA PRO A 96 21.74 4.59 12.62
C PRO A 96 22.69 4.34 13.78
N THR A 97 22.59 3.18 14.47
CA THR A 97 23.48 2.86 15.61
C THR A 97 24.91 2.57 15.16
N LEU A 98 25.08 1.85 14.03
CA LEU A 98 26.39 1.64 13.41
C LEU A 98 27.05 2.95 12.99
N ILE A 99 26.27 3.90 12.45
CA ILE A 99 26.75 5.24 12.11
C ILE A 99 27.16 5.99 13.38
N GLY A 100 26.38 5.90 14.46
CA GLY A 100 26.71 6.48 15.76
C GLY A 100 28.08 6.01 16.28
N TRP A 101 28.31 4.70 16.30
CA TRP A 101 29.61 4.14 16.72
C TRP A 101 30.76 4.54 15.80
N ALA A 102 30.53 4.65 14.49
CA ALA A 102 31.55 5.16 13.57
C ALA A 102 31.96 6.61 13.88
N ILE A 103 31.02 7.44 14.32
CA ILE A 103 31.28 8.84 14.72
C ILE A 103 32.00 8.88 16.07
N ASP A 104 31.52 8.15 17.07
CA ASP A 104 32.06 8.19 18.43
C ASP A 104 33.46 7.55 18.52
N ASP A 105 33.63 6.34 17.97
CA ASP A 105 34.88 5.58 18.08
C ASP A 105 35.87 5.89 16.95
N GLY A 106 35.37 6.37 15.81
CA GLY A 106 36.19 6.74 14.66
C GLY A 106 36.57 8.22 14.67
N ILE A 107 35.59 9.09 14.49
CA ILE A 107 35.80 10.52 14.28
C ILE A 107 36.21 11.22 15.58
N ARG A 108 35.45 11.05 16.67
CA ARG A 108 35.74 11.70 17.96
C ARG A 108 37.04 11.19 18.60
N ALA A 109 37.31 9.89 18.51
CA ALA A 109 38.56 9.31 19.02
C ALA A 109 39.77 9.51 18.07
N GLY A 110 39.58 10.06 16.86
CA GLY A 110 40.64 10.28 15.88
C GLY A 110 41.26 8.99 15.31
N SER A 111 40.60 7.85 15.45
CA SER A 111 41.14 6.55 15.02
C SER A 111 40.65 6.17 13.63
N MET A 112 41.50 6.37 12.62
CA MET A 112 41.23 5.95 11.24
C MET A 112 41.01 4.43 11.12
N GLN A 113 41.60 3.65 12.01
CA GLN A 113 41.44 2.19 12.02
C GLN A 113 40.03 1.78 12.42
N GLN A 114 39.48 2.38 13.49
CA GLN A 114 38.11 2.12 13.95
C GLN A 114 37.07 2.61 12.95
N LEU A 115 37.29 3.79 12.37
CA LEU A 115 36.43 4.33 11.32
C LEU A 115 36.34 3.40 10.10
N ARG A 116 37.47 2.84 9.67
CA ARG A 116 37.50 1.88 8.55
C ARG A 116 36.76 0.59 8.89
N LEU A 117 36.94 0.08 10.11
CA LEU A 117 36.27 -1.14 10.58
C LEU A 117 34.75 -0.94 10.58
N TRP A 118 34.26 0.13 11.21
CA TRP A 118 32.82 0.42 11.25
C TRP A 118 32.23 0.69 9.87
N THR A 119 32.97 1.36 8.97
CA THR A 119 32.57 1.53 7.56
C THR A 119 32.41 0.18 6.85
N VAL A 120 33.36 -0.75 7.01
CA VAL A 120 33.28 -2.08 6.39
C VAL A 120 32.12 -2.90 6.97
N VAL A 121 31.92 -2.84 8.29
CA VAL A 121 30.81 -3.51 8.97
C VAL A 121 29.47 -2.95 8.49
N PHE A 122 29.34 -1.63 8.37
CA PHE A 122 28.14 -0.98 7.84
C PHE A 122 27.86 -1.40 6.40
N LEU A 123 28.89 -1.40 5.53
CA LEU A 123 28.75 -1.84 4.15
C LEU A 123 28.31 -3.30 4.06
N ALA A 124 28.91 -4.19 4.87
CA ALA A 124 28.52 -5.59 4.95
C ALA A 124 27.07 -5.75 5.43
N ALA A 125 26.67 -5.02 6.48
CA ALA A 125 25.31 -5.01 6.99
C ALA A 125 24.29 -4.54 5.94
N ALA A 126 24.61 -3.47 5.19
CA ALA A 126 23.77 -2.95 4.11
C ALA A 126 23.62 -3.96 2.95
N ILE A 127 24.70 -4.66 2.58
CA ILE A 127 24.63 -5.72 1.55
C ILE A 127 23.74 -6.88 2.04
N VAL A 128 23.89 -7.33 3.28
CA VAL A 128 23.06 -8.40 3.84
C VAL A 128 21.59 -7.97 3.95
N GLU A 129 21.33 -6.72 4.35
CA GLU A 129 19.98 -6.14 4.39
C GLU A 129 19.35 -6.13 2.99
N TRP A 130 20.09 -5.70 1.97
CA TRP A 130 19.65 -5.71 0.59
C TRP A 130 19.35 -7.13 0.07
N ILE A 131 20.25 -8.10 0.30
CA ILE A 131 20.06 -9.49 -0.13
C ILE A 131 18.83 -10.10 0.53
N THR A 132 18.69 -9.96 1.86
CA THR A 132 17.57 -10.53 2.62
C THR A 132 16.25 -9.87 2.24
N ASN A 133 16.24 -8.55 2.08
CA ASN A 133 15.08 -7.79 1.58
C ASN A 133 14.67 -8.26 0.17
N ARG A 134 15.63 -8.45 -0.74
CA ARG A 134 15.38 -8.93 -2.10
C ARG A 134 14.87 -10.37 -2.12
N ALA A 135 15.41 -11.24 -1.28
CA ALA A 135 14.97 -12.63 -1.13
C ALA A 135 13.53 -12.69 -0.61
N ARG A 136 13.19 -11.90 0.42
CA ARG A 136 11.82 -11.76 0.94
C ARG A 136 10.84 -11.38 -0.17
N ILE A 137 11.14 -10.30 -0.90
CA ILE A 137 10.28 -9.81 -1.98
C ILE A 137 10.09 -10.89 -3.04
N SER A 138 11.17 -11.58 -3.43
CA SER A 138 11.11 -12.63 -4.44
C SER A 138 10.25 -13.83 -4.02
N LEU A 139 10.39 -14.26 -2.76
CA LEU A 139 9.64 -15.39 -2.22
C LEU A 139 8.14 -15.08 -2.09
N MET A 140 7.81 -13.87 -1.64
CA MET A 140 6.42 -13.41 -1.56
C MET A 140 5.79 -13.26 -2.95
N ALA A 141 6.50 -12.67 -3.91
CA ALA A 141 6.03 -12.59 -5.29
C ALA A 141 5.79 -13.97 -5.90
N TYR A 142 6.73 -14.91 -5.70
CA TYR A 142 6.58 -16.29 -6.16
C TYR A 142 5.35 -16.98 -5.55
N ALA A 143 5.16 -16.86 -4.23
CA ALA A 143 4.01 -17.42 -3.54
C ALA A 143 2.70 -16.80 -4.06
N GLY A 144 2.63 -15.48 -4.20
CA GLY A 144 1.45 -14.77 -4.72
C GLY A 144 1.09 -15.21 -6.15
N THR A 145 2.04 -15.22 -7.07
CA THR A 145 1.80 -15.64 -8.45
C THR A 145 1.35 -17.09 -8.55
N ARG A 146 1.92 -17.99 -7.75
CA ARG A 146 1.54 -19.40 -7.72
C ARG A 146 0.12 -19.60 -7.20
N VAL A 147 -0.25 -18.91 -6.11
CA VAL A 147 -1.63 -18.93 -5.59
C VAL A 147 -2.63 -18.52 -6.66
N VAL A 148 -2.37 -17.40 -7.36
CA VAL A 148 -3.25 -16.93 -8.46
C VAL A 148 -3.34 -17.96 -9.58
N THR A 149 -2.21 -18.59 -9.94
CA THR A 149 -2.16 -19.60 -11.00
C THR A 149 -2.99 -20.84 -10.65
N ASP A 150 -2.88 -21.33 -9.42
CA ASP A 150 -3.62 -22.50 -8.94
C ASP A 150 -5.12 -22.22 -8.92
N MET A 151 -5.51 -21.04 -8.42
CA MET A 151 -6.91 -20.62 -8.40
C MET A 151 -7.48 -20.50 -9.81
N ARG A 152 -6.75 -19.89 -10.76
CA ARG A 152 -7.15 -19.83 -12.18
C ARG A 152 -7.35 -21.22 -12.76
N SER A 153 -6.45 -22.17 -12.48
CA SER A 153 -6.54 -23.55 -12.97
C SER A 153 -7.76 -24.30 -12.41
N GLU A 154 -8.07 -24.13 -11.13
CA GLU A 154 -9.24 -24.74 -10.50
C GLU A 154 -10.55 -24.17 -11.05
N LEU A 155 -10.65 -22.85 -11.19
CA LEU A 155 -11.83 -22.18 -11.73
C LEU A 155 -12.11 -22.60 -13.17
N PHE A 156 -11.08 -22.65 -14.00
CA PHE A 156 -11.21 -23.11 -15.38
C PHE A 156 -11.75 -24.55 -15.45
N ARG A 157 -11.22 -25.46 -14.61
CA ARG A 157 -11.71 -26.84 -14.51
C ARG A 157 -13.14 -26.92 -13.99
N HIS A 158 -13.53 -26.04 -13.07
CA HIS A 158 -14.90 -26.01 -12.56
C HIS A 158 -15.88 -25.53 -13.63
N LEU A 159 -15.56 -24.45 -14.34
CA LEU A 159 -16.40 -23.89 -15.40
C LEU A 159 -16.63 -24.88 -16.55
N HIS A 160 -15.61 -25.62 -16.97
CA HIS A 160 -15.74 -26.67 -17.99
C HIS A 160 -16.69 -27.81 -17.59
N LYS A 161 -16.97 -28.01 -16.31
CA LYS A 161 -17.90 -29.05 -15.83
C LYS A 161 -19.34 -28.56 -15.69
N LEU A 162 -19.60 -27.26 -15.83
CA LEU A 162 -20.96 -26.73 -15.72
C LEU A 162 -21.81 -27.07 -16.94
N SER A 163 -23.13 -27.13 -16.73
CA SER A 163 -24.09 -27.47 -17.77
C SER A 163 -24.15 -26.42 -18.88
N LEU A 164 -24.57 -26.85 -20.09
CA LEU A 164 -24.81 -25.96 -21.23
C LEU A 164 -25.85 -24.86 -20.90
N ASN A 165 -26.81 -25.16 -20.02
CA ASN A 165 -27.80 -24.18 -19.58
C ASN A 165 -27.15 -23.00 -18.84
N PHE A 166 -26.13 -23.25 -18.01
CA PHE A 166 -25.38 -22.18 -17.35
C PHE A 166 -24.58 -21.34 -18.35
N HIS A 167 -23.99 -21.98 -19.36
CA HIS A 167 -23.21 -21.31 -20.40
C HIS A 167 -24.08 -20.41 -21.29
N ASN A 168 -25.35 -20.77 -21.53
CA ASN A 168 -26.28 -19.95 -22.30
C ASN A 168 -26.83 -18.75 -21.52
N ASN A 169 -27.04 -18.90 -20.21
CA ASN A 169 -27.64 -17.85 -19.37
C ASN A 169 -26.62 -16.90 -18.73
N THR A 170 -25.33 -17.19 -18.79
CA THR A 170 -24.32 -16.36 -18.11
C THR A 170 -23.04 -16.25 -18.94
N SER A 171 -22.56 -15.01 -19.08
CA SER A 171 -21.28 -14.72 -19.74
C SER A 171 -20.12 -15.23 -18.88
N VAL A 172 -19.69 -16.46 -19.12
CA VAL A 172 -18.59 -17.14 -18.41
C VAL A 172 -17.31 -16.28 -18.39
N GLY A 173 -17.01 -15.58 -19.49
CA GLY A 173 -15.86 -14.67 -19.57
C GLY A 173 -15.93 -13.49 -18.59
N ARG A 174 -17.11 -12.94 -18.34
CA ARG A 174 -17.32 -11.82 -17.40
C ARG A 174 -17.16 -12.29 -15.95
N LEU A 175 -17.70 -13.47 -15.62
CA LEU A 175 -17.51 -14.08 -14.31
C LEU A 175 -16.04 -14.40 -14.04
N MET A 176 -15.34 -14.96 -15.04
CA MET A 176 -13.90 -15.22 -14.95
C MET A 176 -13.11 -13.94 -14.73
N SER A 177 -13.36 -12.89 -15.51
CA SER A 177 -12.64 -11.64 -15.37
C SER A 177 -12.81 -11.01 -13.99
N ARG A 178 -14.05 -10.95 -13.47
CA ARG A 178 -14.33 -10.40 -12.14
C ARG A 178 -13.63 -11.23 -11.06
N LEU A 179 -13.82 -12.54 -11.08
CA LEU A 179 -13.30 -13.40 -10.03
C LEU A 179 -11.76 -13.47 -10.04
N ILE A 180 -11.12 -13.43 -11.22
CA ILE A 180 -9.66 -13.34 -11.33
C ILE A 180 -9.16 -11.99 -10.81
N SER A 181 -9.87 -10.89 -11.10
CA SER A 181 -9.55 -9.57 -10.58
C SER A 181 -9.64 -9.54 -9.05
N ASP A 182 -10.75 -10.03 -8.50
CA ASP A 182 -10.99 -10.06 -7.05
C ASP A 182 -9.94 -10.90 -6.31
N ILE A 183 -9.56 -12.06 -6.88
CA ILE A 183 -8.49 -12.90 -6.34
C ILE A 183 -7.14 -12.19 -6.39
N GLY A 184 -6.85 -11.48 -7.48
CA GLY A 184 -5.62 -10.69 -7.62
C GLY A 184 -5.54 -9.62 -6.53
N ILE A 185 -6.61 -8.87 -6.33
CA ILE A 185 -6.70 -7.83 -5.29
C ILE A 185 -6.46 -8.43 -3.90
N LEU A 186 -7.10 -9.56 -3.56
CA LEU A 186 -6.90 -10.20 -2.26
C LEU A 186 -5.48 -10.75 -2.11
N GLN A 187 -4.89 -11.30 -3.17
CA GLN A 187 -3.51 -11.77 -3.15
C GLN A 187 -2.55 -10.61 -2.92
N ASP A 188 -2.73 -9.48 -3.61
CA ASP A 188 -1.90 -8.29 -3.42
C ASP A 188 -2.06 -7.69 -2.03
N PHE A 189 -3.29 -7.69 -1.48
CA PHE A 189 -3.53 -7.29 -0.11
C PHE A 189 -2.74 -8.16 0.90
N VAL A 190 -2.76 -9.48 0.73
CA VAL A 190 -1.97 -10.39 1.59
C VAL A 190 -0.47 -10.22 1.36
N THR A 191 -0.05 -10.02 0.11
CA THR A 191 1.36 -10.02 -0.29
C THR A 191 2.07 -8.72 0.07
N TRP A 192 1.39 -7.58 -0.05
CA TRP A 192 1.98 -6.25 0.13
C TRP A 192 1.43 -5.52 1.34
N SER A 193 0.11 -5.49 1.53
CA SER A 193 -0.49 -4.72 2.62
C SER A 193 -0.24 -5.37 3.97
N ILE A 194 -0.58 -6.66 4.13
CA ILE A 194 -0.38 -7.36 5.40
C ILE A 194 1.11 -7.49 5.73
N THR A 195 1.94 -7.89 4.77
CA THR A 195 3.40 -8.02 5.00
C THR A 195 4.06 -6.66 5.24
N GLY A 196 3.60 -5.62 4.54
CA GLY A 196 4.06 -4.25 4.72
C GLY A 196 3.73 -3.73 6.12
N LEU A 197 2.50 -3.91 6.57
CA LEU A 197 2.08 -3.57 7.94
C LEU A 197 2.91 -4.33 8.97
N ALA A 198 3.07 -5.65 8.80
CA ALA A 198 3.92 -6.44 9.69
C ALA A 198 5.35 -5.90 9.73
N ARG A 199 5.96 -5.62 8.56
CA ARG A 199 7.31 -5.04 8.47
C ARG A 199 7.39 -3.70 9.18
N SER A 200 6.45 -2.79 8.93
CA SER A 200 6.41 -1.48 9.56
C SER A 200 6.28 -1.59 11.08
N SER A 201 5.47 -2.53 11.60
CA SER A 201 5.40 -2.81 13.03
C SER A 201 6.73 -3.34 13.58
N PHE A 202 7.41 -4.25 12.88
CA PHE A 202 8.73 -4.74 13.28
C PHE A 202 9.77 -3.62 13.33
N ILE A 203 9.81 -2.75 12.32
CA ILE A 203 10.72 -1.61 12.27
C ILE A 203 10.39 -0.65 13.42
N LEU A 204 9.12 -0.31 13.62
CA LEU A 204 8.67 0.60 14.67
C LEU A 204 9.07 0.09 16.06
N ILE A 205 8.78 -1.18 16.37
CA ILE A 205 9.17 -1.82 17.63
C ILE A 205 10.70 -1.80 17.78
N GLY A 206 11.42 -2.11 16.69
CA GLY A 206 12.88 -2.09 16.69
C GLY A 206 13.44 -0.70 17.00
N ILE A 207 12.90 0.36 16.40
CA ILE A 207 13.33 1.74 16.65
C ILE A 207 13.06 2.13 18.11
N ILE A 208 11.87 1.83 18.64
CA ILE A 208 11.51 2.11 20.04
C ILE A 208 12.52 1.43 20.99
N PHE A 209 12.82 0.16 20.75
CA PHE A 209 13.77 -0.59 21.56
C PHE A 209 15.20 -0.03 21.44
N ALA A 210 15.63 0.31 20.22
CA ALA A 210 16.95 0.91 19.98
C ALA A 210 17.11 2.27 20.66
N MET A 211 16.08 3.13 20.62
CA MET A 211 16.08 4.43 21.28
C MET A 211 16.14 4.28 22.81
N LEU A 212 15.34 3.38 23.38
CA LEU A 212 15.36 3.09 24.82
C LEU A 212 16.73 2.55 25.28
N ALA A 213 17.36 1.69 24.48
CA ALA A 213 18.68 1.13 24.77
C ALA A 213 19.80 2.18 24.71
N LEU A 214 19.70 3.17 23.80
CA LEU A 214 20.66 4.27 23.70
C LEU A 214 20.53 5.25 24.87
N ASN A 215 19.32 5.78 25.10
CA ASN A 215 19.06 6.70 26.20
C ASN A 215 17.57 6.74 26.55
N TRP A 216 17.19 6.07 27.64
CA TRP A 216 15.80 5.98 28.08
C TRP A 216 15.17 7.33 28.46
N GLN A 217 15.97 8.31 28.93
CA GLN A 217 15.46 9.64 29.31
C GLN A 217 15.08 10.45 28.06
N LEU A 218 15.96 10.48 27.06
CA LEU A 218 15.69 11.17 25.78
C LEU A 218 14.55 10.50 25.01
N ALA A 219 14.46 9.16 25.06
CA ALA A 219 13.39 8.42 24.43
C ALA A 219 12.02 8.78 25.03
N LEU A 220 11.90 8.81 26.37
CA LEU A 220 10.65 9.19 27.05
C LEU A 220 10.22 10.61 26.74
N VAL A 221 11.15 11.57 26.65
CA VAL A 221 10.83 12.95 26.25
C VAL A 221 10.33 13.03 24.81
N THR A 222 10.84 12.17 23.92
CA THR A 222 10.40 12.13 22.51
C THR A 222 9.02 11.48 22.36
N PHE A 223 8.63 10.59 23.28
CA PHE A 223 7.33 9.93 23.28
C PHE A 223 6.22 10.70 24.02
N ALA A 224 6.59 11.66 24.89
CA ALA A 224 5.67 12.50 25.67
C ALA A 224 5.05 13.61 24.81
#